data_AF-A0A3B9W8A3-F1
#
_entry.id   AF-A0A3B9W8A3-F1
#
_cell.length_a   1.000
_cell.length_b   1.000
_cell.length_c   1.000
_cell.angle_alpha   90.00
_cell.angle_beta   90.00
_cell.angle_gamma   90.00
#
_symmetry.space_group_name_H-M   'P 1'
#
loop_
_entity.id
_entity.type
_entity.pdbx_description
1 polymer ?
#
loop_
_entity_poly.entity_id
_entity_poly.type
_entity_poly.pdbx_seq_one_letter_code
_entity_poly.pdbx_strand_id
1 'polypeptide(L)'
;VKKLEEYGAMEHTTVVSASASDPAPMQYLSAYAGCSMGEYFRDKGEDALIVYDDLTKQAWAYRQISLLMRRPPGREAYPGDVFYLHSRLLERAARVNANYVEKMTNGAVKGKTGSLTALPIIETQAGDVSAFIPTNVISITDGQIFLDVNMFNSGIRPAISTGLSVSRVGGAAQTKIVKKLAGGLRIAAAQYRELEAFSQFASDLDEATRKQLERGQRIYEMLKQGQYQPLDVAQTAFSWFVVEKGYLDDVELNKVTSFEAALHAYLADTQSALMQAINAKPVLDAETLEQMSQVLEQFKSTQTW
;
A
#
# COMPACT_ATOMS: atom_id res chain seq x y z
N VAL A 1 -2.63 -8.61 18.14
CA VAL A 1 -3.47 -9.83 18.13
C VAL A 1 -4.95 -9.50 18.33
N LYS A 2 -5.38 -8.91 19.46
CA LYS A 2 -6.81 -8.60 19.72
C LYS A 2 -7.58 -7.95 18.54
N LYS A 3 -7.02 -6.94 17.87
CA LYS A 3 -7.67 -6.33 16.70
C LYS A 3 -7.88 -7.29 15.54
N LEU A 4 -6.95 -8.22 15.31
CA LEU A 4 -7.12 -9.26 14.29
C LEU A 4 -8.26 -10.22 14.67
N GLU A 5 -8.46 -10.50 15.96
CA GLU A 5 -9.59 -11.32 16.45
C GLU A 5 -10.91 -10.57 16.30
N GLU A 6 -10.96 -9.29 16.70
CA GLU A 6 -12.16 -8.44 16.61
C GLU A 6 -12.71 -8.33 15.16
N TYR A 7 -11.81 -8.33 14.16
CA TYR A 7 -12.18 -8.28 12.74
C TYR A 7 -12.15 -9.65 12.04
N GLY A 8 -12.01 -10.76 12.77
CA GLY A 8 -12.03 -12.13 12.21
C GLY A 8 -10.79 -12.54 11.39
N ALA A 9 -9.77 -11.70 11.32
CA ALA A 9 -8.57 -11.95 10.52
C ALA A 9 -7.64 -13.05 11.09
N MET A 10 -7.82 -13.46 12.35
CA MET A 10 -7.00 -14.51 12.96
C MET A 10 -7.24 -15.90 12.34
N GLU A 11 -8.38 -16.15 11.69
CA GLU A 11 -8.67 -17.44 11.05
C GLU A 11 -7.68 -17.77 9.91
N HIS A 12 -7.11 -16.74 9.31
CA HIS A 12 -6.19 -16.84 8.18
C HIS A 12 -4.85 -16.14 8.45
N THR A 13 -4.48 -15.92 9.72
CA THR A 13 -3.24 -15.22 10.09
C THR A 13 -2.45 -15.99 11.14
N THR A 14 -1.16 -16.19 10.89
CA THR A 14 -0.19 -16.66 11.89
C THR A 14 0.63 -15.49 12.41
N VAL A 15 0.81 -15.39 13.72
CA VAL A 15 1.63 -14.34 14.36
C VAL A 15 2.89 -14.97 14.95
N VAL A 16 4.06 -14.60 14.42
CA VAL A 16 5.36 -14.91 15.02
C VAL A 16 5.79 -13.70 15.84
N SER A 17 5.98 -13.87 17.14
CA SER A 17 6.32 -12.78 18.05
C SER A 17 7.68 -12.99 18.70
N ALA A 18 8.56 -12.01 18.56
CA ALA A 18 9.76 -11.83 19.36
C ALA A 18 9.72 -10.42 19.95
N SER A 19 9.36 -10.33 21.22
CA SER A 19 9.15 -9.10 21.97
C SER A 19 10.47 -8.38 22.27
N ALA A 20 10.37 -7.12 22.71
CA ALA A 20 11.53 -6.31 23.10
C ALA A 20 12.32 -6.92 24.28
N SER A 21 11.66 -7.72 25.14
CA SER A 21 12.31 -8.42 26.25
C SER A 21 13.01 -9.71 25.84
N ASP A 22 12.73 -10.23 24.64
CA ASP A 22 13.34 -11.47 24.18
C ASP A 22 14.81 -11.27 23.78
N PRO A 23 15.65 -12.30 23.91
CA PRO A 23 17.06 -12.21 23.53
C PRO A 23 17.25 -11.82 22.06
N ALA A 24 18.33 -11.08 21.77
CA ALA A 24 18.67 -10.64 20.42
C ALA A 24 18.64 -11.77 19.36
N PRO A 25 19.11 -13.01 19.63
CA PRO A 25 18.98 -14.11 18.67
C PRO A 25 17.54 -14.43 18.25
N MET A 26 16.57 -14.35 19.17
CA MET A 26 15.16 -14.59 18.86
C MET A 26 14.58 -13.46 17.99
N GLN A 27 14.86 -12.21 18.33
CA GLN A 27 14.44 -11.05 17.52
C GLN A 27 15.02 -11.14 16.10
N TYR A 28 16.31 -11.47 15.97
CA TYR A 28 16.98 -11.68 14.70
C TYR A 28 16.37 -12.83 13.88
N LEU A 29 16.10 -13.99 14.49
CA LEU A 29 15.64 -15.19 13.76
C LEU A 29 14.13 -15.21 13.48
N SER A 30 13.33 -14.42 14.20
CA SER A 30 11.86 -14.37 14.07
C SER A 30 11.39 -14.18 12.62
N ALA A 31 12.02 -13.25 11.88
CA ALA A 31 11.66 -12.98 10.49
C ALA A 31 11.95 -14.18 9.57
N TYR A 32 13.05 -14.91 9.79
CA TYR A 32 13.35 -16.13 9.01
C TYR A 32 12.39 -17.27 9.34
N ALA A 33 11.98 -17.40 10.60
CA ALA A 33 10.99 -18.40 11.01
C ALA A 33 9.64 -18.12 10.33
N GLY A 34 9.15 -16.88 10.40
CA GLY A 34 7.91 -16.46 9.73
C GLY A 34 7.98 -16.63 8.22
N CYS A 35 9.10 -16.25 7.59
CA CYS A 35 9.32 -16.46 6.15
C CYS A 35 9.20 -17.95 5.79
N SER A 36 9.83 -18.84 6.56
CA SER A 36 9.77 -20.29 6.31
C SER A 36 8.35 -20.86 6.44
N MET A 37 7.53 -20.30 7.34
CA MET A 37 6.10 -20.66 7.43
C MET A 37 5.32 -20.22 6.19
N GLY A 38 5.60 -19.01 5.67
CA GLY A 38 4.98 -18.50 4.43
C GLY A 38 5.39 -19.29 3.19
N GLU A 39 6.66 -19.70 3.11
CA GLU A 39 7.17 -20.51 1.99
C GLU A 39 6.45 -21.85 1.84
N TYR A 40 5.95 -22.43 2.93
CA TYR A 40 5.15 -23.66 2.87
C TYR A 40 3.95 -23.53 1.93
N PHE A 41 3.25 -22.39 1.98
CA PHE A 41 2.10 -22.12 1.13
C PHE A 41 2.54 -21.82 -0.31
N ARG A 42 3.57 -20.99 -0.49
CA ARG A 42 4.18 -20.69 -1.80
C ARG A 42 4.56 -21.97 -2.55
N ASP A 43 5.23 -22.90 -1.87
CA ASP A 43 5.77 -24.12 -2.48
C ASP A 43 4.66 -25.15 -2.80
N LYS A 44 3.48 -24.99 -2.19
CA LYS A 44 2.26 -25.76 -2.48
C LYS A 44 1.39 -25.17 -3.58
N GLY A 45 1.79 -24.05 -4.18
CA GLY A 45 0.98 -23.36 -5.19
C GLY A 45 -0.17 -22.55 -4.60
N GLU A 46 -0.03 -22.14 -3.34
CA GLU A 46 -0.92 -21.20 -2.65
C GLU A 46 -0.23 -19.84 -2.54
N ASP A 47 -1.01 -18.80 -2.22
CA ASP A 47 -0.52 -17.43 -2.06
C ASP A 47 -0.51 -17.04 -0.58
N ALA A 48 0.59 -16.44 -0.14
CA ALA A 48 0.77 -15.97 1.23
C ALA A 48 1.27 -14.53 1.27
N LEU A 49 0.91 -13.81 2.34
CA LEU A 49 1.37 -12.46 2.64
C LEU A 49 2.12 -12.49 3.98
N ILE A 50 3.31 -11.91 4.02
CA ILE A 50 4.10 -11.72 5.24
C ILE A 50 4.38 -10.23 5.46
N VAL A 51 4.17 -9.78 6.70
CA VAL A 51 4.53 -8.43 7.16
C VAL A 51 5.65 -8.56 8.18
N TYR A 52 6.77 -7.86 7.96
CA TYR A 52 7.88 -7.85 8.91
C TYR A 52 7.85 -6.55 9.71
N ASP A 53 7.55 -6.65 11.01
CA ASP A 53 7.43 -5.51 11.94
C ASP A 53 8.42 -5.67 13.11
N ASP A 54 9.64 -5.11 13.03
CA ASP A 54 10.20 -4.40 11.87
C ASP A 54 11.66 -4.81 11.60
N LEU A 55 12.12 -4.59 10.37
CA LEU A 55 13.47 -4.98 9.95
C LEU A 55 14.55 -4.03 10.48
N THR A 56 14.20 -2.82 10.93
CA THR A 56 15.16 -1.92 11.60
C THR A 56 15.61 -2.54 12.92
N LYS A 57 14.68 -3.04 13.74
CA LYS A 57 14.94 -3.72 15.00
C LYS A 57 15.61 -5.08 14.78
N GLN A 58 15.29 -5.79 13.70
CA GLN A 58 16.04 -7.00 13.31
C GLN A 58 17.53 -6.67 13.06
N ALA A 59 17.83 -5.60 12.33
CA ALA A 59 19.20 -5.16 12.08
C ALA A 59 19.92 -4.74 13.37
N TRP A 60 19.23 -4.10 14.32
CA TRP A 60 19.78 -3.78 15.63
C TRP A 60 20.16 -5.02 16.44
N ALA A 61 19.27 -6.03 16.47
CA ALA A 61 19.54 -7.31 17.13
C ALA A 61 20.75 -8.02 16.48
N TYR A 62 20.83 -8.03 15.14
CA TYR A 62 21.97 -8.61 14.42
C TYR A 62 23.29 -7.87 14.70
N ARG A 63 23.24 -6.54 14.77
CA ARG A 63 24.38 -5.70 15.16
C ARG A 63 24.86 -6.04 16.57
N GLN A 64 23.95 -6.16 17.54
CA GLN A 64 24.28 -6.52 18.92
C GLN A 64 25.02 -7.87 18.98
N ILE A 65 24.48 -8.90 18.31
CA ILE A 65 25.10 -10.23 18.25
C ILE A 65 26.49 -10.15 17.61
N SER A 66 26.61 -9.41 16.51
CA SER A 66 27.88 -9.29 15.77
C SER A 66 28.97 -8.60 16.58
N LEU A 67 28.63 -7.54 17.31
CA LEU A 67 29.56 -6.82 18.19
C LEU A 67 30.00 -7.66 19.39
N LEU A 68 29.09 -8.43 20.00
CA LEU A 68 29.42 -9.36 21.08
C LEU A 68 30.40 -10.46 20.61
N MET A 69 30.27 -10.90 19.36
CA MET A 69 31.21 -11.83 18.72
C MET A 69 32.51 -11.15 18.23
N ARG A 70 32.71 -9.86 18.51
CA ARG A 70 33.88 -9.07 18.11
C ARG A 70 34.11 -9.05 16.59
N ARG A 71 33.05 -9.14 15.79
CA ARG A 71 33.14 -8.91 14.34
C ARG A 71 33.45 -7.42 14.08
N PRO A 72 34.36 -7.08 13.15
CA PRO A 72 34.64 -5.70 12.81
C PRO A 72 33.39 -4.94 12.31
N PRO A 73 33.04 -3.79 12.90
CA PRO A 73 31.93 -2.97 12.44
C PRO A 73 32.29 -2.09 11.23
N GLY A 74 31.29 -1.74 10.43
CA GLY A 74 31.36 -0.77 9.33
C GLY A 74 30.55 0.50 9.62
N ARG A 75 29.88 1.02 8.59
CA ARG A 75 29.03 2.22 8.67
C ARG A 75 27.95 2.07 9.76
N GLU A 76 27.76 3.11 10.58
CA GLU A 76 26.77 3.14 11.68
C GLU A 76 26.90 1.95 12.67
N ALA A 77 28.12 1.41 12.81
CA ALA A 77 28.47 0.26 13.62
C ALA A 77 27.80 -1.07 13.24
N TYR A 78 27.18 -1.17 12.05
CA TYR A 78 26.63 -2.44 11.55
C TYR A 78 27.73 -3.37 11.05
N PRO A 79 27.54 -4.70 11.11
CA PRO A 79 28.47 -5.64 10.50
C PRO A 79 28.44 -5.52 8.97
N GLY A 80 29.55 -5.85 8.29
CA GLY A 80 29.68 -5.70 6.84
C GLY A 80 28.67 -6.50 6.01
N ASP A 81 28.11 -7.57 6.57
CA ASP A 81 27.11 -8.44 5.95
C ASP A 81 25.65 -8.08 6.31
N VAL A 82 25.39 -6.90 6.90
CA VAL A 82 24.02 -6.45 7.20
C VAL A 82 23.14 -6.29 5.96
N PHE A 83 23.74 -6.06 4.78
CA PHE A 83 23.00 -6.10 3.53
C PHE A 83 22.52 -7.53 3.21
N TYR A 84 23.43 -8.51 3.39
CA TYR A 84 23.14 -9.92 3.13
C TYR A 84 22.08 -10.48 4.08
N LEU A 85 22.00 -9.97 5.31
CA LEU A 85 20.93 -10.26 6.27
C LEU A 85 19.54 -10.07 5.63
N HIS A 86 19.27 -8.86 5.12
CA HIS A 86 17.95 -8.54 4.56
C HIS A 86 17.78 -9.06 3.14
N SER A 87 18.83 -9.08 2.30
CA SER A 87 18.69 -9.55 0.93
C SER A 87 18.28 -11.02 0.89
N ARG A 88 18.98 -11.92 1.59
CA ARG A 88 18.61 -13.34 1.62
C ARG A 88 17.24 -13.62 2.28
N LEU A 89 16.72 -12.68 3.07
CA LEU A 89 15.39 -12.79 3.66
C LEU A 89 14.32 -12.36 2.63
N LEU A 90 14.47 -11.18 2.04
CA LEU A 90 13.48 -10.59 1.15
C LEU A 90 13.45 -11.25 -0.23
N GLU A 91 14.59 -11.74 -0.72
CA GLU A 91 14.66 -12.53 -1.97
C GLU A 91 13.89 -13.87 -1.90
N ARG A 92 13.46 -14.30 -0.70
CA ARG A 92 12.57 -15.47 -0.54
C ARG A 92 11.11 -15.13 -0.87
N ALA A 93 10.73 -13.86 -0.84
CA ALA A 93 9.40 -13.41 -1.21
C ALA A 93 9.31 -13.32 -2.74
N ALA A 94 8.79 -14.36 -3.37
CA ALA A 94 8.73 -14.48 -4.82
C ALA A 94 7.48 -15.23 -5.29
N ARG A 95 7.17 -15.09 -6.58
CA ARG A 95 6.20 -15.93 -7.28
C ARG A 95 6.93 -17.04 -8.03
N VAL A 96 6.53 -18.29 -7.78
CA VAL A 96 7.11 -19.47 -8.43
C VAL A 96 6.22 -19.94 -9.59
N ASN A 97 6.85 -20.51 -10.62
CA ASN A 97 6.13 -21.03 -11.78
C ASN A 97 5.49 -22.41 -11.50
N ALA A 98 4.60 -22.85 -12.39
CA ALA A 98 3.86 -24.10 -12.19
C ALA A 98 4.76 -25.36 -12.17
N ASN A 99 5.84 -25.36 -12.96
CA ASN A 99 6.78 -26.48 -12.99
C ASN A 99 7.52 -26.65 -11.65
N TYR A 100 7.85 -25.53 -10.99
CA TYR A 100 8.46 -25.55 -9.67
C TYR A 100 7.52 -26.17 -8.63
N VAL A 101 6.25 -25.72 -8.59
CA VAL A 101 5.23 -26.26 -7.68
C VAL A 101 5.00 -27.75 -7.93
N GLU A 102 4.90 -28.17 -9.19
CA GLU A 102 4.73 -29.59 -9.53
C GLU A 102 5.91 -30.43 -9.04
N LYS A 103 7.15 -29.93 -9.19
CA LYS A 103 8.35 -30.60 -8.70
C LYS A 103 8.39 -30.65 -7.16
N MET A 104 8.08 -29.55 -6.47
CA MET A 104 8.11 -29.48 -5.01
C MET A 104 7.04 -30.35 -4.35
N THR A 105 5.89 -30.50 -5.01
CA THR A 105 4.76 -31.31 -4.51
C THR A 105 4.77 -32.75 -5.02
N ASN A 106 5.86 -33.20 -5.68
CA ASN A 106 5.97 -34.53 -6.29
C ASN A 106 4.78 -34.88 -7.21
N GLY A 107 4.30 -33.90 -7.98
CA GLY A 107 3.18 -34.07 -8.91
C GLY A 107 1.78 -33.98 -8.28
N ALA A 108 1.66 -33.74 -6.98
CA ALA A 108 0.36 -33.63 -6.30
C ALA A 108 -0.41 -32.36 -6.70
N VAL A 109 0.30 -31.26 -6.98
CA VAL A 109 -0.28 -29.99 -7.45
C VAL A 109 0.23 -29.70 -8.86
N LYS A 110 -0.69 -29.56 -9.82
CA LYS A 110 -0.38 -29.29 -11.23
C LYS A 110 -1.03 -28.01 -11.71
N GLY A 111 -0.33 -27.28 -12.58
CA GLY A 111 -0.84 -26.09 -13.24
C GLY A 111 -1.06 -24.86 -12.33
N LYS A 112 -0.64 -24.91 -11.06
CA LYS A 112 -0.75 -23.77 -10.12
C LYS A 112 0.58 -23.09 -9.90
N THR A 113 0.55 -21.77 -9.71
CA THR A 113 1.69 -20.97 -9.22
C THR A 113 1.44 -20.60 -7.78
N GLY A 114 2.47 -20.57 -6.94
CA GLY A 114 2.37 -20.00 -5.59
C GLY A 114 3.16 -18.71 -5.47
N SER A 115 2.84 -17.90 -4.47
CA SER A 115 3.55 -16.66 -4.19
C SER A 115 3.69 -16.36 -2.71
N LEU A 116 4.80 -15.74 -2.34
CA LEU A 116 4.99 -15.13 -1.03
C LEU A 116 5.20 -13.63 -1.24
N THR A 117 4.21 -12.82 -0.87
CA THR A 117 4.28 -11.36 -0.91
C THR A 117 4.82 -10.85 0.42
N ALA A 118 5.83 -9.99 0.41
CA ALA A 118 6.43 -9.42 1.62
C ALA A 118 6.22 -7.91 1.72
N LEU A 119 5.79 -7.45 2.89
CA LEU A 119 5.69 -6.03 3.25
C LEU A 119 6.61 -5.75 4.46
N PRO A 120 7.90 -5.45 4.22
CA PRO A 120 8.81 -5.09 5.30
C PRO A 120 8.55 -3.67 5.80
N ILE A 121 8.50 -3.50 7.12
CA ILE A 121 8.45 -2.19 7.77
C ILE A 121 9.87 -1.77 8.14
N ILE A 122 10.19 -0.51 7.85
CA ILE A 122 11.44 0.14 8.21
C ILE A 122 11.10 1.44 8.95
N GLU A 123 11.63 1.55 10.17
CA GLU A 123 11.59 2.77 10.94
C GLU A 123 12.75 3.69 10.50
N THR A 124 12.42 4.88 9.99
CA THR A 124 13.41 5.94 9.70
C THR A 124 13.48 6.91 10.89
N GLN A 125 14.68 7.41 11.19
CA GLN A 125 14.87 8.39 12.25
C GLN A 125 14.74 9.79 11.66
N ALA A 126 13.86 10.62 12.23
CA ALA A 126 13.59 11.99 11.76
C ALA A 126 13.26 12.10 10.25
N GLY A 127 12.72 11.04 9.63
CA GLY A 127 12.40 11.01 8.21
C GLY A 127 13.61 10.81 7.28
N ASP A 128 14.80 10.51 7.81
CA ASP A 128 15.99 10.29 6.99
C ASP A 128 15.94 8.95 6.24
N VAL A 129 15.61 9.03 4.95
CA VAL A 129 15.59 7.89 4.02
C VAL A 129 16.99 7.49 3.50
N SER A 130 18.00 8.33 3.73
CA SER A 130 19.38 8.14 3.26
C SER A 130 20.28 7.40 4.26
N ALA A 131 19.73 7.11 5.45
CA ALA A 131 20.38 6.27 6.46
C ALA A 131 20.69 4.87 5.91
N PHE A 132 21.66 4.20 6.53
CA PHE A 132 22.25 2.99 5.95
C PHE A 132 21.25 1.83 5.77
N ILE A 133 20.45 1.52 6.80
CA ILE A 133 19.46 0.42 6.73
C ILE A 133 18.30 0.73 5.77
N PRO A 134 17.66 1.92 5.83
CA PRO A 134 16.64 2.29 4.85
C PRO A 134 17.12 2.20 3.41
N THR A 135 18.31 2.74 3.11
CA THR A 135 18.89 2.70 1.75
C THR A 135 19.11 1.26 1.28
N ASN A 136 19.64 0.39 2.14
CA ASN A 136 19.84 -1.02 1.81
C ASN A 136 18.52 -1.70 1.46
N VAL A 137 17.49 -1.53 2.29
CA VAL A 137 16.20 -2.21 2.07
C VAL A 137 15.48 -1.66 0.84
N ILE A 138 15.52 -0.35 0.59
CA ILE A 138 14.99 0.27 -0.64
C ILE A 138 15.66 -0.34 -1.88
N SER A 139 16.97 -0.63 -1.82
CA SER A 139 17.68 -1.25 -2.95
C SER A 139 17.30 -2.71 -3.19
N ILE A 140 16.78 -3.41 -2.18
CA ILE A 140 16.36 -4.82 -2.26
C ILE A 140 14.89 -4.93 -2.70
N THR A 141 14.00 -4.14 -2.11
CA THR A 141 12.56 -4.21 -2.37
C THR A 141 12.16 -3.66 -3.73
N ASP A 142 11.12 -4.20 -4.35
CA ASP A 142 10.57 -3.75 -5.64
C ASP A 142 9.79 -2.43 -5.59
N GLY A 143 9.84 -1.71 -4.48
CA GLY A 143 9.14 -0.45 -4.28
C GLY A 143 9.04 -0.10 -2.81
N GLN A 144 8.50 1.07 -2.53
CA GLN A 144 8.31 1.56 -1.18
C GLN A 144 7.05 2.42 -1.07
N ILE A 145 6.45 2.36 0.11
CA ILE A 145 5.42 3.31 0.57
C ILE A 145 6.07 4.13 1.67
N PHE A 146 6.28 5.42 1.42
CA PHE A 146 6.86 6.34 2.39
C PHE A 146 5.74 7.09 3.11
N LEU A 147 5.70 6.96 4.44
CA LEU A 147 4.74 7.65 5.29
C LEU A 147 5.36 8.92 5.85
N ASP A 148 4.81 10.08 5.46
CA ASP A 148 5.34 11.38 5.83
C ASP A 148 4.72 11.90 7.13
N VAL A 149 5.57 12.34 8.06
CA VAL A 149 5.14 12.80 9.39
C VAL A 149 4.37 14.13 9.32
N ASN A 150 4.75 15.04 8.42
CA ASN A 150 4.07 16.33 8.28
C ASN A 150 2.67 16.14 7.71
N MET A 151 2.50 15.25 6.72
CA MET A 151 1.19 14.85 6.21
C MET A 151 0.31 14.24 7.29
N PHE A 152 0.88 13.36 8.11
CA PHE A 152 0.14 12.72 9.20
C PHE A 152 -0.35 13.76 10.22
N ASN A 153 0.51 14.74 10.56
CA ASN A 153 0.21 15.82 11.50
C ASN A 153 -0.79 16.84 10.94
N SER A 154 -0.83 17.04 9.61
CA SER A 154 -1.84 17.87 8.94
C SER A 154 -3.19 17.17 8.74
N GLY A 155 -3.33 15.92 9.21
CA GLY A 155 -4.58 15.16 9.17
C GLY A 155 -4.79 14.35 7.89
N ILE A 156 -3.80 14.24 7.01
CA ILE A 156 -3.85 13.34 5.86
C ILE A 156 -3.47 11.93 6.31
N ARG A 157 -4.45 11.02 6.32
CA ARG A 157 -4.28 9.63 6.75
C ARG A 157 -5.02 8.71 5.75
N PRO A 158 -4.35 7.75 5.10
CA PRO A 158 -2.94 7.37 5.24
C PRO A 158 -1.97 8.42 4.67
N ALA A 159 -0.86 8.64 5.36
CA ALA A 159 0.09 9.73 5.09
C ALA A 159 1.09 9.39 3.97
N ILE A 160 0.63 8.87 2.83
CA ILE A 160 1.48 8.36 1.75
C ILE A 160 2.04 9.52 0.93
N SER A 161 3.37 9.65 0.90
CA SER A 161 4.05 10.61 0.01
C SER A 161 4.04 10.09 -1.43
N THR A 162 3.28 10.76 -2.31
CA THR A 162 3.14 10.38 -3.73
C THR A 162 4.43 10.54 -4.54
N GLY A 163 5.34 11.42 -4.12
CA GLY A 163 6.62 11.64 -4.79
C GLY A 163 7.71 10.64 -4.39
N LEU A 164 7.76 10.24 -3.12
CA LEU A 164 8.78 9.32 -2.60
C LEU A 164 8.37 7.84 -2.69
N SER A 165 7.06 7.58 -2.75
CA SER A 165 6.52 6.22 -2.87
C SER A 165 6.50 5.76 -4.32
N VAL A 166 6.92 4.53 -4.57
CA VAL A 166 6.95 3.95 -5.91
C VAL A 166 6.74 2.45 -5.85
N SER A 167 6.14 1.90 -6.91
CA SER A 167 6.13 0.46 -7.18
C SER A 167 6.81 0.23 -8.53
N ARG A 168 7.89 -0.56 -8.55
CA ARG A 168 8.64 -0.90 -9.78
C ARG A 168 7.87 -1.90 -10.65
N VAL A 169 7.01 -2.72 -10.06
CA VAL A 169 6.06 -3.59 -10.80
C VAL A 169 5.00 -2.74 -11.51
N GLY A 170 4.60 -1.62 -10.90
CA GLY A 170 3.71 -0.63 -11.50
C GLY A 170 2.34 -1.20 -11.86
N GLY A 171 1.81 -0.78 -13.01
CA GLY A 171 0.45 -1.12 -13.45
C GLY A 171 0.24 -2.59 -13.85
N ALA A 172 1.24 -3.48 -13.71
CA ALA A 172 1.05 -4.92 -13.88
C ALA A 172 0.37 -5.56 -12.65
N ALA A 173 0.49 -4.94 -11.47
CA ALA A 173 -0.15 -5.40 -10.23
C ALA A 173 -1.59 -4.88 -10.04
N GLN A 174 -2.08 -4.02 -10.95
CA GLN A 174 -3.39 -3.38 -10.83
C GLN A 174 -4.46 -4.14 -11.62
N THR A 175 -5.69 -4.15 -11.10
CA THR A 175 -6.84 -4.58 -11.91
C THR A 175 -7.06 -3.61 -13.07
N LYS A 176 -7.72 -4.07 -14.15
CA LYS A 176 -7.83 -3.28 -15.40
C LYS A 176 -8.61 -1.97 -15.18
N ILE A 177 -9.66 -2.00 -14.36
CA ILE A 177 -10.45 -0.80 -14.02
C ILE A 177 -9.62 0.21 -13.22
N VAL A 178 -8.97 -0.23 -12.15
CA VAL A 178 -8.06 0.56 -11.30
C VAL A 178 -6.97 1.21 -12.14
N LYS A 179 -6.30 0.44 -13.00
CA LYS A 179 -5.22 0.94 -13.85
C LYS A 179 -5.67 2.08 -14.78
N LYS A 180 -6.87 1.97 -15.36
CA LYS A 180 -7.41 3.00 -16.26
C LYS A 180 -7.74 4.29 -15.50
N LEU A 181 -8.28 4.18 -14.29
CA LEU A 181 -8.74 5.33 -13.50
C LEU A 181 -7.62 6.00 -12.69
N ALA A 182 -6.61 5.25 -12.23
CA ALA A 182 -5.51 5.80 -11.43
C ALA A 182 -4.50 6.64 -12.22
N GLY A 183 -4.46 6.51 -13.55
CA GLY A 183 -3.45 7.16 -14.40
C GLY A 183 -3.47 8.69 -14.26
N GLY A 184 -4.64 9.30 -14.44
CA GLY A 184 -4.83 10.75 -14.29
C GLY A 184 -4.63 11.20 -12.84
N LEU A 185 -5.15 10.44 -11.87
CA LEU A 185 -5.05 10.72 -10.44
C LEU A 185 -3.60 10.90 -9.97
N ARG A 186 -2.70 9.98 -10.37
CA ARG A 186 -1.28 10.04 -9.98
C ARG A 186 -0.60 11.30 -10.53
N ILE A 187 -0.87 11.64 -11.78
CA ILE A 187 -0.28 12.82 -12.44
C ILE A 187 -0.77 14.09 -11.75
N ALA A 188 -2.08 14.19 -11.50
CA ALA A 188 -2.68 15.34 -10.82
C ALA A 188 -2.15 15.50 -9.39
N ALA A 189 -2.03 14.41 -8.62
CA ALA A 189 -1.53 14.45 -7.25
C ALA A 189 -0.03 14.84 -7.16
N ALA A 190 0.77 14.47 -8.16
CA ALA A 190 2.18 14.86 -8.24
C ALA A 190 2.33 16.34 -8.62
N GLN A 191 1.59 16.80 -9.63
CA GLN A 191 1.60 18.22 -10.04
C GLN A 191 1.09 19.14 -8.93
N TYR A 192 0.06 18.71 -8.18
CA TYR A 192 -0.41 19.45 -7.01
C TYR A 192 0.72 19.72 -6.01
N ARG A 193 1.54 18.71 -5.70
CA ARG A 193 2.64 18.84 -4.73
C ARG A 193 3.70 19.82 -5.18
N GLU A 194 4.04 19.80 -6.47
CA GLU A 194 4.98 20.78 -7.03
C GLU A 194 4.39 22.19 -6.91
N LEU A 195 3.15 22.38 -7.36
CA LEU A 195 2.49 23.70 -7.35
C LEU A 195 2.20 24.22 -5.94
N GLU A 196 1.85 23.36 -4.99
CA GLU A 196 1.58 23.74 -3.60
C GLU A 196 2.79 24.46 -2.99
N ALA A 197 3.99 23.92 -3.21
CA ALA A 197 5.24 24.54 -2.73
C ALA A 197 5.52 25.91 -3.35
N PHE A 198 5.24 26.08 -4.65
CA PHE A 198 5.43 27.38 -5.33
C PHE A 198 4.34 28.40 -4.98
N SER A 199 3.10 27.95 -4.80
CA SER A 199 1.94 28.80 -4.53
C SER A 199 2.02 29.53 -3.19
N GLN A 200 2.79 29.00 -2.23
CA GLN A 200 3.03 29.66 -0.95
C GLN A 200 3.80 30.99 -1.08
N PHE A 201 4.46 31.23 -2.22
CA PHE A 201 5.28 32.43 -2.46
C PHE A 201 4.71 33.36 -3.54
N ALA A 202 3.62 32.97 -4.21
CA ALA A 202 3.02 33.74 -5.30
C ALA A 202 1.75 34.47 -4.82
N SER A 203 1.67 35.78 -5.07
CA SER A 203 0.48 36.58 -4.74
C SER A 203 -0.65 36.42 -5.76
N ASP A 204 -0.29 36.24 -7.03
CA ASP A 204 -1.24 36.08 -8.13
C ASP A 204 -0.99 34.75 -8.84
N LEU A 205 -2.00 33.88 -8.81
CA LEU A 205 -2.05 32.62 -9.55
C LEU A 205 -3.02 32.79 -10.71
N ASP A 206 -2.61 32.35 -11.91
CA ASP A 206 -3.51 32.26 -13.06
C ASP A 206 -4.63 31.24 -12.80
N GLU A 207 -5.73 31.36 -13.56
CA GLU A 207 -6.92 30.55 -13.36
C GLU A 207 -6.65 29.03 -13.53
N ALA A 208 -5.74 28.64 -14.43
CA ALA A 208 -5.42 27.24 -14.66
C ALA A 208 -4.68 26.65 -13.46
N THR A 209 -3.69 27.37 -12.92
CA THR A 209 -2.98 26.97 -11.70
C THR A 209 -3.92 26.89 -10.49
N ARG A 210 -4.86 27.84 -10.35
CA ARG A 210 -5.86 27.80 -9.28
C ARG A 210 -6.74 26.56 -9.35
N LYS A 211 -7.31 26.23 -10.52
CA LYS A 211 -8.12 25.03 -10.71
C LYS A 211 -7.35 23.75 -10.42
N GLN A 212 -6.07 23.71 -10.78
CA GLN A 212 -5.22 22.55 -10.52
C GLN A 212 -4.93 22.36 -9.03
N LEU A 213 -4.68 23.45 -8.29
CA LEU A 213 -4.53 23.41 -6.83
C LEU A 213 -5.82 22.95 -6.14
N GLU A 214 -6.95 23.55 -6.52
CA GLU A 214 -8.27 23.21 -5.99
C GLU A 214 -8.65 21.75 -6.23
N ARG A 215 -8.35 21.21 -7.42
CA ARG A 215 -8.56 19.80 -7.74
C ARG A 215 -7.63 18.90 -6.93
N GLY A 216 -6.37 19.28 -6.79
CA GLY A 216 -5.40 18.53 -6.00
C GLY A 216 -5.74 18.46 -4.51
N GLN A 217 -6.24 19.56 -3.92
CA GLN A 217 -6.74 19.57 -2.54
C GLN A 217 -7.86 18.55 -2.34
N ARG A 218 -8.84 18.53 -3.25
CA ARG A 218 -9.96 17.57 -3.21
C ARG A 218 -9.49 16.13 -3.39
N ILE A 219 -8.48 15.89 -4.23
CA ILE A 219 -7.84 14.57 -4.36
C ILE A 219 -7.26 14.12 -3.02
N TYR A 220 -6.46 14.94 -2.35
CA TYR A 220 -5.88 14.58 -1.06
C TYR A 220 -6.93 14.42 0.04
N GLU A 221 -8.03 15.18 -0.02
CA GLU A 221 -9.15 15.05 0.91
C GLU A 221 -9.88 13.72 0.73
N MET A 222 -10.17 13.32 -0.52
CA MET A 222 -10.79 12.04 -0.84
C MET A 222 -9.85 10.84 -0.54
N LEU A 223 -8.54 11.01 -0.68
CA LEU A 223 -7.58 9.95 -0.32
C LEU A 223 -7.48 9.72 1.20
N LYS A 224 -8.16 10.52 2.04
CA LYS A 224 -8.23 10.25 3.48
C LYS A 224 -9.15 9.08 3.75
N GLN A 225 -8.66 8.11 4.52
CA GLN A 225 -9.38 6.90 4.84
C GLN A 225 -9.21 6.55 6.32
N GLY A 226 -10.33 6.20 6.96
CA GLY A 226 -10.35 5.74 8.34
C GLY A 226 -9.62 4.40 8.52
N GLN A 227 -9.01 4.20 9.68
CA GLN A 227 -8.41 2.90 10.02
C GLN A 227 -9.51 1.83 10.14
N TYR A 228 -9.21 0.63 9.64
CA TYR A 228 -10.13 -0.53 9.64
C TYR A 228 -11.38 -0.37 8.77
N GLN A 229 -11.34 0.51 7.77
CA GLN A 229 -12.40 0.70 6.79
C GLN A 229 -11.90 0.36 5.38
N PRO A 230 -11.49 -0.90 5.09
CA PRO A 230 -10.98 -1.26 3.76
C PRO A 230 -12.07 -1.06 2.71
N LEU A 231 -11.70 -0.51 1.56
CA LEU A 231 -12.57 -0.39 0.39
C LEU A 231 -12.33 -1.57 -0.55
N ASP A 232 -13.41 -2.08 -1.15
CA ASP A 232 -13.30 -3.08 -2.21
C ASP A 232 -12.88 -2.41 -3.55
N VAL A 233 -12.72 -3.24 -4.60
CA VAL A 233 -12.27 -2.76 -5.91
C VAL A 233 -13.33 -1.88 -6.56
N ALA A 234 -14.61 -2.21 -6.41
CA ALA A 234 -15.71 -1.43 -6.96
C ALA A 234 -15.81 -0.04 -6.31
N GLN A 235 -15.80 0.04 -4.98
CA GLN A 235 -15.79 1.29 -4.21
C GLN A 235 -14.60 2.16 -4.60
N THR A 236 -13.40 1.58 -4.61
CA THR A 236 -12.18 2.29 -5.03
C THR A 236 -12.30 2.82 -6.46
N ALA A 237 -12.86 2.02 -7.38
CA ALA A 237 -13.08 2.44 -8.75
C ALA A 237 -14.07 3.60 -8.86
N PHE A 238 -15.15 3.60 -8.09
CA PHE A 238 -16.09 4.73 -8.03
C PHE A 238 -15.41 5.99 -7.50
N SER A 239 -14.69 5.94 -6.38
CA SER A 239 -13.96 7.10 -5.85
C SER A 239 -13.01 7.69 -6.89
N TRP A 240 -12.24 6.85 -7.59
CA TRP A 240 -11.31 7.32 -8.61
C TRP A 240 -12.03 7.87 -9.85
N PHE A 241 -13.15 7.28 -10.24
CA PHE A 241 -13.96 7.76 -11.35
C PHE A 241 -14.57 9.13 -11.08
N VAL A 242 -15.01 9.40 -9.84
CA VAL A 242 -15.51 10.72 -9.42
C VAL A 242 -14.44 11.79 -9.62
N VAL A 243 -13.19 11.51 -9.21
CA VAL A 243 -12.07 12.45 -9.43
C VAL A 243 -11.77 12.64 -10.90
N GLU A 244 -11.63 11.54 -11.65
CA GLU A 244 -11.18 11.56 -13.04
C GLU A 244 -12.14 12.38 -13.92
N LYS A 245 -13.45 12.23 -13.68
CA LYS A 245 -14.52 12.93 -14.41
C LYS A 245 -14.88 14.31 -13.86
N GLY A 246 -14.24 14.77 -12.79
CA GLY A 246 -14.48 16.11 -12.23
C GLY A 246 -15.79 16.24 -11.46
N TYR A 247 -16.38 15.13 -10.98
CA TYR A 247 -17.60 15.19 -10.18
C TYR A 247 -17.38 15.78 -8.77
N LEU A 248 -16.13 16.02 -8.35
CA LEU A 248 -15.80 16.74 -7.11
C LEU A 248 -15.61 18.25 -7.29
N ASP A 249 -15.55 18.76 -8.52
CA ASP A 249 -15.11 20.14 -8.78
C ASP A 249 -16.08 21.19 -8.18
N ASP A 250 -17.37 20.86 -8.11
CA ASP A 250 -18.46 21.65 -7.50
C ASP A 250 -18.69 21.34 -6.01
N VAL A 251 -18.00 20.36 -5.44
CA VAL A 251 -18.12 20.00 -4.01
C VAL A 251 -17.17 20.86 -3.18
N GLU A 252 -17.69 21.42 -2.08
CA GLU A 252 -16.88 22.15 -1.10
C GLU A 252 -15.85 21.23 -0.43
N LEU A 253 -14.63 21.71 -0.19
CA LEU A 253 -13.52 20.89 0.30
C LEU A 253 -13.85 20.14 1.61
N ASN A 254 -14.51 20.80 2.55
CA ASN A 254 -14.94 20.23 3.83
C ASN A 254 -16.03 19.14 3.71
N LYS A 255 -16.68 19.03 2.54
CA LYS A 255 -17.72 18.04 2.25
C LYS A 255 -17.25 16.88 1.38
N VAL A 256 -15.99 16.86 0.96
CA VAL A 256 -15.48 15.78 0.09
C VAL A 256 -15.52 14.42 0.79
N THR A 257 -15.13 14.38 2.07
CA THR A 257 -15.17 13.14 2.86
C THR A 257 -16.60 12.69 3.17
N SER A 258 -17.54 13.61 3.39
CA SER A 258 -18.96 13.26 3.55
C SER A 258 -19.59 12.79 2.23
N PHE A 259 -19.21 13.42 1.11
CA PHE A 259 -19.62 13.01 -0.24
C PHE A 259 -19.21 11.57 -0.54
N GLU A 260 -17.94 11.22 -0.30
CA GLU A 260 -17.44 9.86 -0.55
C GLU A 260 -18.13 8.82 0.34
N ALA A 261 -18.31 9.12 1.64
CA ALA A 261 -19.02 8.24 2.55
C ALA A 261 -20.49 8.02 2.14
N ALA A 262 -21.19 9.09 1.75
CA ALA A 262 -22.57 9.02 1.26
C ALA A 262 -22.65 8.25 -0.07
N LEU A 263 -21.68 8.43 -0.97
CA LEU A 263 -21.60 7.69 -2.22
C LEU A 263 -21.43 6.19 -1.96
N HIS A 264 -20.51 5.79 -1.08
CA HIS A 264 -20.31 4.38 -0.75
C HIS A 264 -21.53 3.75 -0.09
N ALA A 265 -22.23 4.48 0.78
CA ALA A 265 -23.49 4.02 1.37
C ALA A 265 -24.58 3.84 0.29
N TYR A 266 -24.74 4.82 -0.59
CA TYR A 266 -25.70 4.75 -1.71
C TYR A 266 -25.42 3.58 -2.64
N LEU A 267 -24.14 3.33 -2.99
CA LEU A 267 -23.74 2.22 -3.82
C LEU A 267 -24.06 0.86 -3.16
N ALA A 268 -23.80 0.74 -1.86
CA ALA A 268 -24.10 -0.47 -1.11
C ALA A 268 -25.61 -0.77 -1.05
N ASP A 269 -26.44 0.26 -0.86
CA ASP A 269 -27.88 0.11 -0.70
C ASP A 269 -28.62 -0.09 -2.02
N THR A 270 -28.23 0.63 -3.07
CA THR A 270 -29.01 0.72 -4.33
C THR A 270 -28.37 0.03 -5.52
N GLN A 271 -27.03 -0.11 -5.54
CA GLN A 271 -26.27 -0.61 -6.69
C GLN A 271 -25.42 -1.84 -6.35
N SER A 272 -25.85 -2.65 -5.38
CA SER A 272 -25.12 -3.84 -4.92
C SER A 272 -24.83 -4.84 -6.04
N ALA A 273 -25.76 -5.03 -6.98
CA ALA A 273 -25.58 -5.91 -8.14
C ALA A 273 -24.45 -5.42 -9.07
N LEU A 274 -24.38 -4.11 -9.31
CA LEU A 274 -23.31 -3.50 -10.11
C LEU A 274 -21.95 -3.61 -9.40
N MET A 275 -21.91 -3.35 -8.09
CA MET A 275 -20.69 -3.52 -7.30
C MET A 275 -20.16 -4.97 -7.38
N GLN A 276 -21.03 -5.96 -7.24
CA GLN A 276 -20.66 -7.37 -7.36
C GLN A 276 -20.15 -7.71 -8.77
N ALA A 277 -20.79 -7.17 -9.81
CA ALA A 277 -20.35 -7.36 -11.19
C ALA A 277 -18.94 -6.80 -11.43
N ILE A 278 -18.67 -5.59 -10.94
CA ILE A 278 -17.34 -4.95 -11.05
C ILE A 278 -16.28 -5.72 -10.26
N ASN A 279 -16.60 -6.15 -9.04
CA ASN A 279 -15.68 -6.94 -8.21
C ASN A 279 -15.34 -8.30 -8.86
N ALA A 280 -16.32 -8.96 -9.48
CA ALA A 280 -16.11 -10.22 -10.18
C ALA A 280 -15.33 -10.06 -11.49
N LYS A 281 -15.55 -8.96 -12.21
CA LYS A 281 -14.89 -8.65 -13.49
C LYS A 281 -14.41 -7.18 -13.48
N PRO A 282 -13.23 -6.90 -12.91
CA PRO A 282 -12.76 -5.52 -12.70
C PRO A 282 -12.19 -4.92 -13.98
N VAL A 283 -13.06 -4.66 -14.96
CA VAL A 283 -12.77 -4.13 -16.29
C VAL A 283 -13.67 -2.93 -16.56
N LEU A 284 -13.08 -1.83 -17.01
CA LEU A 284 -13.85 -0.67 -17.50
C LEU A 284 -14.08 -0.81 -19.00
N ASP A 285 -15.23 -1.35 -19.39
CA ASP A 285 -15.76 -1.30 -20.76
C ASP A 285 -16.76 -0.13 -20.92
N ALA A 286 -17.28 0.06 -22.14
CA ALA A 286 -18.17 1.18 -22.44
C ALA A 286 -19.49 1.10 -21.64
N GLU A 287 -20.02 -0.11 -21.48
CA GLU A 287 -21.25 -0.36 -20.70
C GLU A 287 -21.03 -0.03 -19.22
N THR A 288 -19.95 -0.53 -18.61
CA THR A 288 -19.64 -0.24 -17.20
C THR A 288 -19.42 1.26 -16.99
N LEU A 289 -18.74 1.94 -17.93
CA LEU A 289 -18.53 3.38 -17.85
C LEU A 289 -19.84 4.16 -17.88
N GLU A 290 -20.74 3.81 -18.80
CA GLU A 290 -22.06 4.44 -18.90
C GLU A 290 -22.89 4.21 -17.62
N GLN A 291 -22.91 2.98 -17.11
CA GLN A 291 -23.57 2.64 -15.85
C GLN A 291 -23.00 3.44 -14.66
N MET A 292 -21.67 3.54 -14.55
CA MET A 292 -21.02 4.33 -13.48
C MET A 292 -21.39 5.82 -13.59
N SER A 293 -21.43 6.39 -14.80
CA SER A 293 -21.86 7.77 -15.03
C SER A 293 -23.32 8.00 -14.63
N GLN A 294 -24.24 7.13 -15.06
CA GLN A 294 -25.66 7.23 -14.71
C GLN A 294 -25.89 7.16 -13.19
N VAL A 295 -25.19 6.23 -12.52
CA VAL A 295 -25.25 6.09 -11.06
C VAL A 295 -24.78 7.36 -10.35
N LEU A 296 -23.69 7.99 -10.82
CA LEU A 296 -23.19 9.22 -10.21
C LEU A 296 -24.09 10.43 -10.47
N GLU A 297 -24.66 10.55 -11.68
CA GLU A 297 -25.63 11.60 -11.99
C GLU A 297 -26.91 11.46 -11.16
N GLN A 298 -27.39 10.23 -10.98
CA GLN A 298 -28.52 9.95 -10.09
C GLN A 298 -28.16 10.25 -8.63
N PHE A 299 -26.97 9.87 -8.17
CA PHE A 299 -26.51 10.17 -6.82
C PHE A 299 -26.48 11.68 -6.56
N LYS A 300 -25.83 12.46 -7.43
CA LYS A 300 -25.71 13.92 -7.25
C LYS A 300 -27.04 14.66 -7.34
N SER A 301 -28.01 14.13 -8.06
CA SER A 301 -29.34 14.76 -8.20
C SER A 301 -30.31 14.40 -7.07
N THR A 302 -30.12 13.27 -6.38
CA THR A 302 -31.09 12.75 -5.40
C THR A 302 -30.59 12.75 -3.96
N GLN A 303 -29.28 12.65 -3.74
CA GLN A 303 -28.70 12.51 -2.42
C GLN A 303 -28.18 13.82 -1.87
N THR A 304 -28.05 13.87 -0.54
CA THR A 304 -27.46 15.01 0.19
C THR A 304 -26.20 14.55 0.90
N TRP A 305 -25.22 15.45 1.03
CA TRP A 305 -23.90 15.19 1.62
C TRP A 305 -23.31 16.42 2.33
#